data_AF-A0A973CXL4-F1
#
_entry.id   AF-A0A973CXL4-F1
#
_cell.length_a   1.000
_cell.length_b   1.000
_cell.length_c   1.000
_cell.angle_alpha   90.00
_cell.angle_beta   90.00
_cell.angle_gamma   90.00
#
_symmetry.space_group_name_H-M   'P 1'
#
loop_
_entity.id
_entity.type
_entity.pdbx_description
1 polymer ?
#
loop_
_entity_poly.entity_id
_entity_poly.type
_entity_poly.pdbx_seq_one_letter_code
_entity_poly.pdbx_strand_id
1 'polypeptide(L)'
;MTVPPVLAPRASQASEPLRRSSIIAYCLPTAALGFISMPFYIWLMKFSTDVLLIAPAAIGALFFMARIWDAVSDPLVGYLSDRSNARGGRRRAWMRA
;
A
#
# COMPACT_ATOMS: atom_id res chain seq x y z
N MET A 1 36.50 -32.62 -20.89
CA MET A 1 35.30 -31.77 -21.08
C MET A 1 34.34 -32.07 -19.94
N THR A 2 34.44 -31.35 -18.83
CA THR A 2 33.59 -31.52 -17.65
C THR A 2 32.43 -30.54 -17.73
N VAL A 3 31.23 -31.06 -17.96
CA VAL A 3 29.98 -30.29 -17.95
C VAL A 3 29.80 -29.66 -16.55
N PRO A 4 29.55 -28.34 -16.42
CA PRO A 4 29.29 -27.74 -15.12
C PRO A 4 27.97 -28.30 -14.54
N PRO A 5 27.86 -28.48 -13.21
CA PRO A 5 26.65 -29.01 -12.60
C PRO A 5 25.47 -28.07 -12.84
N VAL A 6 24.41 -28.61 -13.43
CA VAL A 6 23.10 -27.96 -13.56
C VAL A 6 22.70 -27.46 -12.18
N LEU A 7 22.57 -26.12 -12.03
CA LEU A 7 22.08 -25.51 -10.81
C LEU A 7 20.73 -26.15 -10.45
N ALA A 8 20.72 -26.91 -9.35
CA ALA A 8 19.49 -27.44 -8.79
C ALA A 8 18.46 -26.30 -8.66
N PRO A 9 17.18 -26.53 -8.99
CA PRO A 9 16.13 -25.54 -8.74
C PRO A 9 16.24 -25.18 -7.26
N ARG A 10 16.48 -23.90 -6.96
CA ARG A 10 16.53 -23.41 -5.58
C ARG A 10 15.25 -23.89 -4.92
N ALA A 11 15.37 -24.89 -4.06
CA ALA A 11 14.30 -25.35 -3.20
C ALA A 11 13.65 -24.09 -2.65
N SER A 12 12.34 -23.94 -2.88
CA SER A 12 11.56 -22.85 -2.32
C SER A 12 11.95 -22.77 -0.85
N GLN A 13 12.70 -21.72 -0.48
CA GLN A 13 13.11 -21.51 0.89
C GLN A 13 11.84 -21.56 1.71
N ALA A 14 11.67 -22.63 2.51
CA ALA A 14 10.53 -22.77 3.38
C ALA A 14 10.55 -21.55 4.29
N SER A 15 9.62 -20.62 4.05
CA SER A 15 9.54 -19.35 4.75
C SER A 15 9.42 -19.64 6.24
N GLU A 16 10.47 -19.39 7.01
CA GLU A 16 10.43 -19.48 8.45
C GLU A 16 9.22 -18.66 8.95
N PRO A 17 8.39 -19.19 9.86
CA PRO A 17 7.20 -18.47 10.32
C PRO A 17 7.62 -17.12 10.90
N LEU A 18 7.11 -16.04 10.31
CA LEU A 18 7.48 -14.68 10.66
C LEU A 18 7.22 -14.42 12.15
N ARG A 19 8.23 -13.86 12.83
CA ARG A 19 8.12 -13.47 14.24
C ARG A 19 6.95 -12.50 14.39
N ARG A 20 6.04 -12.78 15.33
CA ARG A 20 4.83 -11.96 15.58
C ARG A 20 5.17 -10.48 15.83
N SER A 21 6.33 -10.19 16.40
CA SER A 21 6.82 -8.82 16.58
C SER A 21 7.04 -8.06 15.26
N SER A 22 7.48 -8.75 14.20
CA SER A 22 7.69 -8.14 12.88
C SER A 22 6.36 -7.82 12.20
N ILE A 23 5.35 -8.67 12.42
CA ILE A 23 3.98 -8.42 11.94
C ILE A 23 3.41 -7.19 12.66
N ILE A 24 3.55 -7.13 13.99
CA ILE A 24 3.06 -5.98 14.78
C ILE A 24 3.79 -4.69 14.38
N ALA A 25 5.12 -4.73 14.24
CA ALA A 25 5.90 -3.57 13.82
C ALA A 25 5.55 -3.10 12.40
N TYR A 26 5.17 -4.02 11.50
CA TYR A 26 4.70 -3.67 10.16
C TYR A 26 3.30 -3.05 10.16
N CYS A 27 2.39 -3.52 11.02
CA CYS A 27 1.02 -3.00 11.09
C CYS A 27 0.92 -1.69 11.90
N LEU A 28 1.86 -1.42 12.80
CA LEU A 28 1.81 -0.29 13.72
C LEU A 28 1.74 1.09 13.01
N PRO A 29 2.53 1.38 11.97
CA PRO A 29 2.41 2.64 11.22
C PRO A 29 1.09 2.76 10.48
N THR A 30 0.60 1.67 9.88
CA THR A 30 -0.66 1.63 9.15
C THR A 30 -1.84 1.93 10.08
N ALA A 31 -1.81 1.39 11.30
CA ALA A 31 -2.82 1.67 12.30
C ALA A 31 -2.82 3.14 12.74
N ALA A 32 -1.64 3.74 12.95
CA ALA A 32 -1.50 5.15 13.29
C ALA A 32 -2.01 6.06 12.17
N LEU A 33 -1.65 5.77 10.91
CA LEU A 33 -2.15 6.50 9.75
C LEU A 33 -3.67 6.40 9.62
N GLY A 34 -4.24 5.20 9.83
CA GLY A 34 -5.69 5.01 9.83
C GLY A 34 -6.38 5.83 10.93
N PHE A 35 -5.82 5.84 12.14
CA PHE A 35 -6.35 6.59 13.28
C PHE A 35 -6.36 8.10 13.03
N ILE A 36 -5.31 8.66 12.43
CA ILE A 36 -5.24 10.09 12.10
C ILE A 36 -6.17 10.44 10.93
N SER A 37 -6.27 9.54 9.95
CA SER A 37 -7.08 9.76 8.75
C SER A 37 -8.57 9.80 9.07
N MET A 38 -9.03 9.01 10.05
CA MET A 38 -10.46 8.91 10.38
C MET A 38 -11.11 10.25 10.81
N PRO A 39 -10.62 10.96 11.84
CA PRO A 39 -11.18 12.25 12.23
C PRO A 39 -10.96 13.33 11.16
N PHE A 40 -9.85 13.24 10.40
CA PHE A 40 -9.58 14.17 9.30
C PHE A 40 -10.68 14.11 8.24
N TYR A 41 -11.08 12.92 7.79
CA TYR A 41 -12.14 12.78 6.80
C TYR A 41 -13.51 13.27 7.29
N ILE A 42 -13.85 13.02 8.56
CA ILE A 42 -15.09 13.52 9.17
C ILE A 42 -15.10 15.04 9.20
N TRP A 43 -14.00 15.66 9.64
CA TRP A 43 -13.86 17.10 9.69
C TRP A 43 -13.89 17.73 8.29
N LEU A 44 -13.19 17.14 7.32
CA LEU A 44 -13.13 17.62 5.94
C LEU A 44 -14.52 17.67 5.28
N MET A 45 -15.35 16.64 5.49
CA MET A 45 -16.71 16.60 4.95
C MET A 45 -17.57 17.73 5.54
N LYS A 46 -17.48 17.93 6.86
CA LYS A 46 -18.22 18.99 7.55
C LYS A 46 -17.75 20.38 7.14
N PHE A 47 -16.43 20.59 7.07
CA PHE A 47 -15.83 21.85 6.60
C PHE A 47 -16.25 22.20 5.17
N SER A 48 -16.30 21.20 4.28
CA SER A 48 -16.70 21.38 2.88
C SER A 48 -18.16 21.83 2.72
N THR A 49 -19.03 21.41 3.64
CA THR A 49 -20.46 21.74 3.58
C THR A 49 -20.76 23.03 4.34
N ASP A 50 -20.21 23.18 5.56
CA ASP A 50 -20.60 24.25 6.48
C ASP A 50 -19.80 25.55 6.27
N VAL A 51 -18.55 25.46 5.80
CA VAL A 51 -17.66 26.63 5.62
C VAL A 51 -17.54 27.00 4.14
N LEU A 52 -17.29 26.01 3.28
CA LEU A 52 -17.16 26.21 1.84
C LEU A 52 -18.51 26.31 1.13
N LEU A 53 -19.62 25.99 1.81
CA LEU A 53 -20.99 26.00 1.27
C LEU A 53 -21.15 25.17 -0.01
N ILE A 54 -20.34 24.13 -0.17
CA ILE A 54 -20.45 23.21 -1.29
C ILE A 54 -21.65 22.29 -1.04
N ALA A 55 -22.47 22.08 -2.06
CA ALA A 55 -23.60 21.17 -1.97
C ALA A 55 -23.13 19.76 -1.54
N PRO A 56 -23.80 19.10 -0.57
CA PRO A 56 -23.44 17.75 -0.12
C PRO A 56 -23.33 16.73 -1.26
N ALA A 57 -24.16 16.88 -2.29
CA ALA A 57 -24.13 16.03 -3.48
C ALA A 57 -22.82 16.18 -4.27
N ALA A 58 -22.28 17.40 -4.39
CA ALA A 58 -21.06 17.66 -5.14
C ALA A 58 -19.82 17.12 -4.41
N ILE A 59 -19.70 17.38 -3.10
CA ILE A 59 -18.60 16.83 -2.30
C ILE A 59 -18.67 15.30 -2.22
N GLY A 60 -19.88 14.73 -2.07
CA GLY A 60 -20.09 13.29 -2.13
C GLY A 60 -19.66 12.67 -3.46
N ALA A 61 -19.96 13.32 -4.59
CA ALA A 61 -19.50 12.90 -5.91
C ALA A 61 -17.96 12.98 -6.03
N LEU A 62 -17.33 14.01 -5.47
CA LEU A 62 -15.87 14.13 -5.44
C LEU A 62 -15.22 12.98 -4.67
N PHE A 63 -15.73 12.67 -3.47
CA PHE A 63 -15.25 11.53 -2.68
C PHE A 63 -15.46 10.20 -3.40
N PHE A 64 -16.58 10.04 -4.13
CA PHE A 64 -16.82 8.87 -4.95
C PHE A 64 -15.80 8.75 -6.09
N MET A 65 -15.48 9.85 -6.78
CA MET A 65 -14.43 9.87 -7.81
C MET A 65 -13.05 9.56 -7.23
N ALA A 66 -12.73 10.07 -6.04
CA ALA A 66 -11.50 9.73 -5.32
C ALA A 66 -11.41 8.21 -5.05
N ARG A 67 -12.51 7.57 -4.64
CA ARG A 67 -12.53 6.11 -4.46
C ARG A 67 -12.32 5.31 -5.74
N ILE A 68 -12.87 5.79 -6.86
CA ILE A 68 -12.62 5.16 -8.17
C ILE A 68 -11.13 5.31 -8.53
N TRP A 69 -10.56 6.49 -8.30
CA TRP A 69 -9.14 6.72 -8.53
C TRP A 69 -8.26 5.78 -7.67
N ASP A 70 -8.56 5.64 -6.39
CA ASP A 70 -7.86 4.71 -5.50
C ASP A 70 -7.99 3.27 -6.01
N ALA A 71 -9.19 2.86 -6.44
CA ALA A 71 -9.43 1.52 -6.98
C ALA A 71 -8.62 1.20 -8.26
N VAL A 72 -8.22 2.21 -9.04
CA VAL A 72 -7.38 2.05 -10.23
C VAL A 72 -5.90 2.17 -9.88
N SER A 73 -5.54 3.13 -9.03
CA SER A 73 -4.15 3.39 -8.64
C SER A 73 -3.58 2.29 -7.75
N ASP A 74 -4.38 1.67 -6.89
CA ASP A 74 -3.94 0.58 -6.01
C ASP A 74 -3.41 -0.64 -6.81
N PRO A 75 -4.13 -1.19 -7.81
CA PRO A 75 -3.60 -2.25 -8.68
C PRO A 75 -2.42 -1.80 -9.53
N LEU A 76 -2.40 -0.54 -10.00
CA LEU A 76 -1.31 -0.02 -10.83
C LEU A 76 -0.01 0.05 -10.02
N VAL A 77 -0.07 0.57 -8.80
CA VAL A 77 1.05 0.63 -7.86
C VAL A 77 1.46 -0.78 -7.44
N GLY A 78 0.51 -1.68 -7.20
CA GLY A 78 0.78 -3.09 -6.94
C GLY A 78 1.55 -3.77 -8.08
N TYR A 79 1.09 -3.60 -9.32
CA TYR A 79 1.73 -4.14 -10.52
C TYR A 79 3.13 -3.54 -10.75
N LEU A 80 3.28 -2.22 -10.57
CA LEU A 80 4.57 -1.54 -10.71
C LEU A 80 5.56 -1.97 -9.62
N SER A 81 5.08 -2.13 -8.38
CA SER A 81 5.85 -2.67 -7.27
C SER A 81 6.36 -4.09 -7.59
N ASP A 82 5.48 -4.96 -8.08
CA ASP A 82 5.84 -6.35 -8.40
C ASP A 82 6.81 -6.48 -9.59
N ARG A 83 6.76 -5.53 -10.55
CA ARG A 83 7.67 -5.47 -11.70
C ARG A 83 9.02 -4.81 -11.39
N SER A 84 9.15 -4.09 -10.29
CA SER A 84 10.39 -3.37 -9.93
C SER A 84 11.50 -4.33 -9.47
N ASN A 85 12.33 -4.76 -10.40
CA ASN A 85 13.44 -5.69 -10.19
C ASN A 85 14.69 -4.98 -9.65
N ALA A 86 14.57 -4.32 -8.49
CA ALA A 86 15.68 -3.62 -7.86
C ALA A 86 16.67 -4.61 -7.19
N ARG A 87 17.96 -4.37 -7.41
CA ARG A 87 19.15 -5.20 -7.07
C ARG A 87 19.33 -5.58 -5.58
N GLY A 88 18.41 -5.17 -4.70
CA GLY A 88 18.41 -5.42 -3.25
C GLY A 88 17.15 -6.11 -2.69
N GLY A 89 16.26 -6.60 -3.57
CA GLY A 89 15.05 -7.33 -3.19
C GLY A 89 13.75 -6.57 -3.49
N ARG A 90 12.79 -7.30 -4.07
CA ARG A 90 11.55 -6.83 -4.74
C ARG A 90 10.59 -5.95 -3.93
N ARG A 91 10.73 -5.87 -2.60
CA ARG A 91 9.95 -4.96 -1.72
C ARG A 91 10.77 -3.88 -1.01
N ARG A 92 12.11 -3.98 -1.00
CA ARG A 92 12.97 -3.08 -0.19
C ARG A 92 13.23 -1.72 -0.84
N ALA A 93 13.04 -1.60 -2.15
CA ALA A 93 13.19 -0.32 -2.85
C ALA A 93 12.05 0.66 -2.53
N TRP A 94 10.81 0.15 -2.40
CA TRP A 94 9.62 0.98 -2.10
C TRP A 94 9.44 1.29 -0.61
N MET A 95 9.91 0.43 0.30
CA MET A 95 9.88 0.72 1.75
C MET A 95 10.98 1.67 2.23
N ARG A 96 11.95 2.02 1.37
CA ARG A 96 13.07 2.93 1.68
C ARG A 96 12.90 4.33 1.08
N ALA A 97 11.88 4.53 0.23
CA ALA A 97 11.45 5.85 -0.20
C ALA A 97 10.49 6.41 0.85
#